data_AF-A0A8J7URC6-F1
#
_entry.id   AF-A0A8J7URC6-F1
#
_cell.length_a   1.000
_cell.length_b   1.000
_cell.length_c   1.000
_cell.angle_alpha   90.00
_cell.angle_beta   90.00
_cell.angle_gamma   90.00
#
_symmetry.space_group_name_H-M   'P 1'
#
loop_
_entity.id
_entity.type
_entity.pdbx_description
1 polymer ?
#
loop_
_entity_poly.entity_id
_entity_poly.type
_entity_poly.pdbx_seq_one_letter_code
_entity_poly.pdbx_strand_id
1 'polypeptide(L)'
;MGRADSYLDAYIERVRSAFMGLDDETAHTVASALLGFKFGLYGNVVAKAEAALTRLEGETVPGAGALKTALQVLRQRARDLKASVLVSTGLPPFSEGARQYLAITLPPGEIEDEATFTLDNALLLLYAVGAVASPDDEQALDEHRGLPLQVLSSYKKQLRL
;
A
#
# COMPACT_ATOMS: atom_id res chain seq x y z
N MET A 1 1.95 19.07 -13.89
CA MET A 1 1.60 18.07 -12.86
C MET A 1 0.11 17.79 -12.97
N GLY A 2 -0.30 16.52 -13.06
CA GLY A 2 -1.71 16.16 -13.09
C GLY A 2 -2.37 16.31 -11.72
N ARG A 3 -3.70 16.39 -11.65
CA ARG A 3 -4.43 16.45 -10.37
C ARG A 3 -4.18 15.21 -9.50
N ALA A 4 -4.04 14.04 -10.11
CA ALA A 4 -3.68 12.80 -9.41
C ALA A 4 -2.27 12.83 -8.81
N ASP A 5 -1.30 13.44 -9.49
CA ASP A 5 0.06 13.62 -8.95
C ASP A 5 0.04 14.50 -7.70
N SER A 6 -0.62 15.66 -7.77
CA SER A 6 -0.74 16.56 -6.63
C SER A 6 -1.49 15.92 -5.45
N TYR A 7 -2.48 15.07 -5.74
CA TYR A 7 -3.16 14.29 -4.70
C TYR A 7 -2.22 13.26 -4.06
N LEU A 8 -1.44 12.55 -4.87
CA LEU A 8 -0.47 11.57 -4.38
C LEU A 8 0.61 12.23 -3.51
N ASP A 9 1.15 13.37 -3.93
CA ASP A 9 2.11 14.14 -3.13
C ASP A 9 1.51 14.60 -1.81
N ALA A 10 0.31 15.18 -1.85
CA ALA A 10 -0.39 15.60 -0.63
C ALA A 10 -0.67 14.42 0.31
N TYR A 11 -0.96 13.25 -0.25
CA TYR A 11 -1.14 12.03 0.53
C TYR A 11 0.17 11.56 1.18
N ILE A 12 1.27 11.50 0.43
CA ILE A 12 2.59 11.11 0.94
C ILE A 12 3.01 12.05 2.08
N GLU A 13 2.88 13.37 1.90
CA GLU A 13 3.18 14.34 2.94
C GLU A 13 2.30 14.18 4.18
N ARG A 14 1.01 13.87 4.00
CA ARG A 14 0.07 13.67 5.11
C ARG A 14 0.46 12.48 5.99
N VAL A 15 0.97 11.40 5.41
CA VAL A 15 1.35 10.20 6.16
C VAL A 15 2.82 10.19 6.59
N ARG A 16 3.64 11.12 6.07
CA ARG A 16 5.09 11.19 6.31
C ARG A 16 5.46 11.10 7.78
N SER A 17 4.85 11.93 8.63
CA SER A 17 5.18 11.95 10.07
C SER A 17 4.84 10.65 10.80
N ALA A 18 3.89 9.87 10.28
CA ALA A 18 3.48 8.61 10.89
C ALA A 18 4.45 7.45 10.58
N PHE A 19 5.28 7.58 9.55
CA PHE A 19 6.15 6.51 9.05
C PHE A 19 7.64 6.87 9.00
N MET A 20 8.01 8.13 9.27
CA MET A 20 9.42 8.58 9.28
C MET A 20 10.31 7.85 10.30
N GLY A 21 9.73 7.28 11.36
CA GLY A 21 10.46 6.51 12.37
C GLY A 21 10.56 5.01 12.10
N LEU A 22 10.16 4.55 10.91
CA LEU A 22 10.23 3.14 10.53
C LEU A 22 11.68 2.75 10.23
N ASP A 23 12.11 1.57 10.69
CA ASP A 23 13.43 1.04 10.37
C ASP A 23 13.66 0.92 8.85
N ASP A 24 14.84 1.33 8.38
CA ASP A 24 15.23 1.36 6.97
C ASP A 24 15.10 -0.02 6.32
N GLU A 25 15.48 -1.11 7.01
CA GLU A 25 15.38 -2.47 6.47
C GLU A 25 13.91 -2.89 6.31
N THR A 26 13.05 -2.48 7.26
CA THR A 26 11.60 -2.70 7.17
C THR A 26 11.00 -1.91 6.02
N ALA A 27 11.35 -0.64 5.87
CA ALA A 27 10.89 0.21 4.77
C ALA A 27 11.35 -0.33 3.40
N HIS A 28 12.60 -0.76 3.29
CA HIS A 28 13.14 -1.41 2.09
C HIS A 28 12.39 -2.71 1.76
N THR A 29 12.09 -3.51 2.77
CA THR A 29 11.33 -4.75 2.59
C THR A 29 9.91 -4.47 2.08
N VAL A 30 9.27 -3.41 2.57
CA VAL A 30 7.95 -2.94 2.12
C VAL A 30 8.00 -2.49 0.65
N ALA A 31 8.94 -1.60 0.29
CA ALA A 31 9.10 -1.10 -1.07
C ALA A 31 9.41 -2.25 -2.05
N SER A 32 10.33 -3.13 -1.68
CA SER A 32 10.65 -4.34 -2.44
C SER A 32 9.43 -5.26 -2.65
N ALA A 33 8.58 -5.44 -1.65
CA ALA A 33 7.38 -6.27 -1.76
C ALA A 33 6.39 -5.66 -2.76
N LEU A 34 6.20 -4.34 -2.72
CA LEU A 34 5.35 -3.61 -3.65
C LEU A 34 5.87 -3.70 -5.08
N LEU A 35 7.16 -3.45 -5.29
CA LEU A 35 7.79 -3.54 -6.61
C LEU A 35 7.73 -4.98 -7.15
N GLY A 36 8.03 -5.97 -6.31
CA GLY A 36 7.89 -7.38 -6.67
C GLY A 36 6.46 -7.74 -7.08
N PHE A 37 5.45 -7.15 -6.45
CA PHE A 37 4.05 -7.36 -6.81
C PHE A 37 3.72 -6.78 -8.18
N LYS A 38 4.18 -5.55 -8.44
CA LYS A 38 4.06 -4.91 -9.76
C LYS A 38 4.70 -5.76 -10.88
N PHE A 39 5.82 -6.41 -10.60
CA PHE A 39 6.52 -7.26 -11.57
C PHE A 39 6.00 -8.70 -11.66
N GLY A 40 4.95 -9.05 -10.92
CA GLY A 40 4.37 -10.39 -10.94
C GLY A 40 5.22 -11.46 -10.23
N LEU A 41 6.20 -11.07 -9.41
CA LEU A 41 7.08 -11.96 -8.65
C LEU A 41 6.40 -12.48 -7.37
N TYR A 42 5.17 -12.98 -7.49
CA TYR A 42 4.27 -13.22 -6.35
C TYR A 42 4.85 -14.15 -5.28
N GLY A 43 5.65 -15.14 -5.65
CA GLY A 43 6.35 -16.00 -4.69
C GLY A 43 7.29 -15.22 -3.77
N ASN A 44 8.05 -14.28 -4.33
CA ASN A 44 8.97 -13.42 -3.59
C ASN A 44 8.20 -12.38 -2.76
N VAL A 45 7.08 -11.86 -3.28
CA VAL A 45 6.21 -10.92 -2.56
C VAL A 45 5.67 -11.54 -1.29
N VAL A 46 5.22 -12.80 -1.32
CA VAL A 46 4.73 -13.49 -0.13
C VAL A 46 5.81 -13.59 0.94
N ALA A 47 7.03 -14.01 0.55
CA ALA A 47 8.16 -14.12 1.48
C ALA A 47 8.57 -12.75 2.05
N LYS A 48 8.68 -11.71 1.21
CA LYS A 48 9.01 -10.34 1.66
C LYS A 48 7.93 -9.75 2.55
N ALA A 49 6.66 -9.95 2.22
CA ALA A 49 5.55 -9.48 3.04
C ALA A 49 5.53 -10.17 4.42
N GLU A 50 5.83 -11.48 4.49
CA GLU A 50 6.01 -12.18 5.76
C GLU A 50 7.19 -11.63 6.56
N ALA A 51 8.33 -11.39 5.91
CA ALA A 51 9.51 -10.82 6.57
C ALA A 51 9.25 -9.41 7.12
N ALA A 52 8.52 -8.57 6.37
CA ALA A 52 8.12 -7.24 6.83
C ALA A 52 7.12 -7.32 7.99
N LEU A 53 6.15 -8.23 7.93
CA LEU A 53 5.18 -8.44 9.01
C LEU A 53 5.85 -8.86 10.32
N THR A 54 6.85 -9.73 10.28
CA THR A 54 7.62 -10.13 11.47
C THR A 54 8.42 -8.97 12.05
N ARG A 55 9.06 -8.15 11.21
CA ARG A 55 9.81 -6.97 11.67
C ARG A 55 8.90 -5.94 12.34
N LEU A 56 7.71 -5.73 11.79
CA LEU A 56 6.71 -4.80 12.33
C LEU A 56 6.18 -5.17 13.71
N GLU A 57 6.40 -6.38 14.22
CA GLU A 57 6.00 -6.74 15.59
C GLU A 57 6.82 -6.00 16.65
N GLY A 58 8.05 -5.57 16.32
CA GLY A 58 8.89 -4.75 17.20
C GLY A 58 8.71 -3.24 17.01
N GLU A 59 7.94 -2.82 16.01
CA GLU A 59 7.81 -1.41 15.60
C GLU A 59 6.70 -0.69 16.35
N THR A 60 6.94 0.57 16.70
CA THR A 60 5.99 1.39 17.48
C THR A 60 5.46 2.60 16.72
N VAL A 61 5.66 2.64 15.40
CA VAL A 61 5.18 3.75 14.57
C VAL A 61 3.65 3.87 14.62
N PRO A 62 3.08 5.10 14.67
CA PRO A 62 1.62 5.29 14.78
C PRO A 62 0.80 4.58 13.70
N GLY A 63 1.37 4.43 12.50
CA GLY A 63 0.74 3.75 11.36
C GLY A 63 0.97 2.24 11.28
N ALA A 64 1.64 1.61 12.26
CA ALA A 64 2.05 0.21 12.20
C ALA A 64 0.87 -0.75 11.97
N GLY A 65 -0.29 -0.46 12.59
CA GLY A 65 -1.51 -1.24 12.40
C GLY A 65 -2.02 -1.20 10.96
N ALA A 66 -2.04 -0.02 10.34
CA ALA A 66 -2.47 0.14 8.95
C ALA A 66 -1.48 -0.52 7.97
N LEU A 67 -0.17 -0.36 8.23
CA LEU A 67 0.88 -0.99 7.44
C LEU A 67 0.82 -2.53 7.54
N LYS A 68 0.58 -3.08 8.74
CA LYS A 68 0.36 -4.51 8.95
C LYS A 68 -0.81 -5.03 8.12
N THR A 69 -1.95 -4.35 8.14
CA THR A 69 -3.11 -4.72 7.31
C THR A 69 -2.77 -4.65 5.83
N ALA A 70 -2.11 -3.59 5.36
CA ALA A 70 -1.73 -3.45 3.95
C ALA A 70 -0.81 -4.58 3.47
N LEU A 71 0.18 -4.98 4.29
CA LEU A 71 1.04 -6.12 4.00
C LEU A 71 0.29 -7.45 3.99
N GLN A 72 -0.68 -7.64 4.90
CA GLN A 72 -1.52 -8.85 4.90
C GLN A 72 -2.39 -8.93 3.63
N VAL A 73 -2.96 -7.81 3.20
CA VAL A 73 -3.73 -7.69 1.95
C VAL A 73 -2.84 -8.03 0.75
N LEU A 74 -1.67 -7.40 0.64
CA LEU A 74 -0.71 -7.66 -0.44
C LEU A 74 -0.28 -9.13 -0.47
N ARG A 75 0.04 -9.70 0.70
CA ARG A 75 0.44 -11.10 0.84
C ARG A 75 -0.66 -12.04 0.38
N GLN A 76 -1.90 -11.81 0.83
CA GLN A 76 -3.03 -12.66 0.43
C GLN A 76 -3.26 -12.56 -1.08
N ARG A 77 -3.26 -11.35 -1.63
CA ARG A 77 -3.41 -11.15 -3.07
C ARG A 77 -2.30 -11.83 -3.87
N ALA A 78 -1.05 -11.75 -3.42
CA ALA A 78 0.07 -12.43 -4.05
C ALA A 78 -0.06 -13.96 -3.98
N ARG A 79 -0.54 -14.52 -2.85
CA ARG A 79 -0.84 -15.96 -2.73
C ARG A 79 -1.91 -16.40 -3.71
N ASP A 80 -2.99 -15.64 -3.82
CA ASP A 80 -4.10 -15.92 -4.73
C ASP A 80 -3.62 -15.92 -6.18
N LEU A 81 -2.88 -14.88 -6.59
CA LEU A 81 -2.34 -14.78 -7.94
C LEU A 81 -1.33 -15.89 -8.25
N LYS A 82 -0.49 -16.29 -7.27
CA LYS A 82 0.40 -17.45 -7.39
C LYS A 82 -0.37 -18.76 -7.57
N ALA A 83 -1.56 -18.88 -6.98
CA ALA A 83 -2.45 -20.03 -7.10
C ALA A 83 -3.42 -19.92 -8.30
N SER A 84 -3.24 -18.94 -9.19
CA SER A 84 -4.12 -18.66 -10.33
C SER A 84 -5.57 -18.31 -9.93
N VAL A 85 -5.76 -17.82 -8.71
CA VAL A 85 -7.06 -17.33 -8.21
C VAL A 85 -7.21 -15.87 -8.62
N LEU A 86 -8.18 -15.59 -9.49
CA LEU A 86 -8.39 -14.27 -10.08
C LEU A 86 -9.03 -13.27 -9.10
N VAL A 87 -9.95 -13.74 -8.26
CA VAL A 87 -10.70 -12.92 -7.30
C VAL A 87 -10.31 -13.30 -5.88
N SER A 88 -9.72 -12.35 -5.17
CA SER A 88 -9.38 -12.54 -3.76
C SER A 88 -10.64 -12.42 -2.91
N THR A 89 -10.83 -13.38 -2.00
CA THR A 89 -11.93 -13.34 -1.02
C THR A 89 -11.35 -13.25 0.38
N GLY A 90 -12.06 -12.55 1.29
CA GLY A 90 -11.64 -12.44 2.68
C GLY A 90 -10.35 -11.63 2.91
N LEU A 91 -10.11 -10.59 2.09
CA LEU A 91 -9.05 -9.64 2.39
C LEU A 91 -9.34 -8.96 3.74
N PRO A 92 -8.33 -8.84 4.63
CA PRO A 92 -8.57 -8.27 5.95
C PRO A 92 -8.93 -6.79 5.82
N PRO A 93 -10.06 -6.34 6.40
CA PRO A 93 -10.46 -4.94 6.32
C PRO A 93 -9.54 -4.06 7.15
N PHE A 94 -9.39 -2.80 6.74
CA PHE A 94 -8.74 -1.79 7.55
C PHE A 94 -9.59 -1.44 8.77
N SER A 95 -8.95 -1.34 9.94
CA SER A 95 -9.61 -0.91 11.17
C SER A 95 -9.98 0.58 11.09
N GLU A 96 -10.89 1.02 11.97
CA GLU A 96 -11.32 2.41 12.00
C GLU A 96 -10.15 3.38 12.29
N GLY A 97 -9.23 3.00 13.18
CA GLY A 97 -8.00 3.77 13.47
C GLY A 97 -7.02 3.84 12.30
N ALA A 98 -7.13 2.93 11.32
CA ALA A 98 -6.31 2.93 10.12
C ALA A 98 -6.80 3.92 9.06
N ARG A 99 -8.07 4.38 9.12
CA ARG A 99 -8.68 5.28 8.11
C ARG A 99 -7.88 6.56 7.89
N GLN A 100 -7.28 7.11 8.94
CA GLN A 100 -6.45 8.31 8.86
C GLN A 100 -5.18 8.12 8.03
N TYR A 101 -4.75 6.88 7.78
CA TYR A 101 -3.58 6.57 6.95
C TYR A 101 -3.95 6.15 5.54
N LEU A 102 -5.24 6.00 5.22
CA LEU A 102 -5.68 5.57 3.89
C LEU A 102 -5.70 6.73 2.90
N ALA A 103 -5.35 6.47 1.65
CA ALA A 103 -5.42 7.45 0.57
C ALA A 103 -6.85 7.69 0.11
N ILE A 104 -7.68 6.65 0.08
CA ILE A 104 -9.04 6.69 -0.46
C ILE A 104 -10.01 6.36 0.69
N THR A 105 -10.91 7.30 0.99
CA THR A 105 -11.95 7.13 2.00
C THR A 105 -13.31 7.35 1.35
N LEU A 106 -14.04 6.26 1.12
CA LEU A 106 -15.39 6.28 0.57
C LEU A 106 -16.39 5.73 1.59
N PRO A 107 -17.63 6.24 1.61
CA PRO A 107 -18.69 5.63 2.40
C PRO A 107 -19.02 4.23 1.85
N PRO A 108 -19.48 3.27 2.68
CA PRO A 108 -19.75 1.90 2.23
C PRO A 108 -20.69 1.78 1.03
N GLY A 109 -21.64 2.72 0.88
CA GLY A 109 -22.57 2.75 -0.26
C GLY A 109 -21.96 3.19 -1.61
N GLU A 110 -20.74 3.72 -1.60
CA GLU A 110 -20.00 4.13 -2.82
C GLU A 110 -18.88 3.13 -3.19
N ILE A 111 -18.73 2.06 -2.42
CA ILE A 111 -17.74 1.01 -2.66
C ILE A 111 -18.37 -0.04 -3.57
N GLU A 112 -17.93 -0.08 -4.83
CA GLU A 112 -18.42 -1.06 -5.81
C GLU A 112 -17.91 -2.48 -5.52
N ASP A 113 -16.64 -2.60 -5.12
CA ASP A 113 -15.96 -3.86 -4.78
C ASP A 113 -15.05 -3.63 -3.57
N GLU A 114 -15.41 -4.22 -2.43
CA GLU A 114 -14.66 -4.09 -1.18
C GLU A 114 -13.24 -4.69 -1.25
N ALA A 115 -13.06 -5.79 -1.99
CA ALA A 115 -11.77 -6.46 -2.11
C ALA A 115 -10.81 -5.61 -2.95
N THR A 116 -11.29 -5.09 -4.08
CA THR A 116 -10.54 -4.17 -4.95
C THR A 116 -10.22 -2.87 -4.20
N PHE A 117 -11.21 -2.27 -3.53
CA PHE A 117 -11.00 -1.05 -2.73
C PHE A 117 -9.96 -1.24 -1.61
N THR A 118 -10.00 -2.38 -0.93
CA THR A 118 -9.05 -2.71 0.14
C THR A 118 -7.64 -2.90 -0.42
N LEU A 119 -7.51 -3.59 -1.56
CA LEU A 119 -6.22 -3.76 -2.24
C LEU A 119 -5.65 -2.43 -2.72
N ASP A 120 -6.45 -1.58 -3.33
CA ASP A 120 -6.03 -0.28 -3.85
C ASP A 120 -5.47 0.62 -2.73
N ASN A 121 -6.19 0.69 -1.60
CA ASN A 121 -5.71 1.41 -0.42
C ASN A 121 -4.43 0.79 0.16
N ALA A 122 -4.30 -0.54 0.16
CA ALA A 122 -3.08 -1.20 0.60
C ALA A 122 -1.89 -0.85 -0.30
N LEU A 123 -2.06 -0.89 -1.64
CA LEU A 123 -1.01 -0.53 -2.59
C LEU A 123 -0.56 0.92 -2.43
N LEU A 124 -1.51 1.84 -2.26
CA LEU A 124 -1.21 3.26 -2.03
C LEU A 124 -0.46 3.48 -0.71
N LEU A 125 -0.88 2.81 0.37
CA LEU A 125 -0.18 2.91 1.66
C LEU A 125 1.23 2.35 1.59
N LEU A 126 1.44 1.18 0.99
CA LEU A 126 2.78 0.60 0.85
C LEU A 126 3.70 1.48 -0.01
N TYR A 127 3.15 2.11 -1.06
CA TYR A 127 3.89 3.07 -1.88
C TYR A 127 4.33 4.28 -1.07
N ALA A 128 3.40 4.89 -0.33
CA ALA A 128 3.70 6.07 0.48
C ALA A 128 4.70 5.76 1.60
N VAL A 129 4.59 4.60 2.25
CA VAL A 129 5.58 4.16 3.25
C VAL A 129 6.96 3.99 2.63
N GLY A 130 7.06 3.31 1.47
CA GLY A 130 8.31 3.18 0.75
C GLY A 130 8.93 4.54 0.39
N ALA A 131 8.11 5.47 -0.12
CA ALA A 131 8.58 6.81 -0.50
C ALA A 131 8.97 7.70 0.70
N VAL A 132 8.43 7.42 1.89
CA VAL A 132 8.74 8.19 3.11
C VAL A 132 9.97 7.66 3.83
N ALA A 133 10.11 6.34 3.90
CA ALA A 133 11.04 5.68 4.82
C ALA A 133 12.10 4.81 4.14
N SER A 134 12.05 4.60 2.82
CA SER A 134 13.08 3.85 2.08
C SER A 134 13.84 4.76 1.10
N PRO A 135 14.88 5.50 1.55
CA PRO A 135 15.68 6.34 0.66
C PRO A 135 16.39 5.52 -0.43
N ASP A 136 16.79 4.29 -0.13
CA ASP A 136 17.46 3.38 -1.08
C ASP A 136 16.54 2.97 -2.25
N ASP A 137 15.23 2.98 -2.06
CA ASP A 137 14.25 2.64 -3.10
C ASP A 137 13.60 3.87 -3.75
N GLU A 138 13.97 5.09 -3.37
CA GLU A 138 13.34 6.33 -3.86
C GLU A 138 13.32 6.38 -5.39
N GLN A 139 14.47 6.14 -6.03
CA GLN A 139 14.57 6.13 -7.49
C GLN A 139 13.66 5.07 -8.12
N ALA A 140 13.68 3.84 -7.59
CA ALA A 140 12.87 2.74 -8.13
C ALA A 140 11.36 3.00 -7.95
N LEU A 141 10.97 3.61 -6.83
CA LEU A 141 9.59 4.00 -6.57
C LEU A 141 9.13 5.16 -7.46
N ASP A 142 10.00 6.11 -7.77
CA ASP A 142 9.68 7.21 -8.68
C ASP A 142 9.51 6.72 -10.13
N GLU A 143 10.42 5.86 -10.60
CA GLU A 143 10.31 5.16 -11.90
C GLU A 143 9.01 4.32 -12.01
N HIS A 144 8.43 3.96 -10.87
CA HIS A 144 7.24 3.13 -10.78
C HIS A 144 6.00 3.82 -10.23
N ARG A 145 6.05 5.15 -10.09
CA ARG A 145 4.96 6.03 -9.69
C ARG A 145 3.69 5.91 -10.55
N GLY A 146 3.78 5.35 -11.75
CA GLY A 146 2.61 5.02 -12.57
C GLY A 146 1.60 4.09 -11.87
N LEU A 147 2.05 3.20 -10.97
CA LEU A 147 1.16 2.28 -10.23
C LEU A 147 0.16 3.05 -9.32
N PRO A 148 0.61 3.85 -8.33
CA PRO A 148 -0.31 4.60 -7.49
C PRO A 148 -1.16 5.60 -8.28
N LEU A 149 -0.61 6.22 -9.34
CA LEU A 149 -1.37 7.12 -10.20
C LEU A 149 -2.50 6.42 -10.97
N GLN A 150 -2.26 5.20 -11.45
CA GLN A 150 -3.28 4.40 -12.12
C GLN A 150 -4.41 4.05 -11.14
N VAL A 151 -4.07 3.65 -9.90
CA VAL A 151 -5.06 3.39 -8.85
C VAL A 151 -5.90 4.64 -8.60
N LEU A 152 -5.29 5.78 -8.30
CA LEU A 152 -6.01 7.04 -8.05
C LEU A 152 -6.88 7.48 -9.24
N SER A 153 -6.42 7.23 -10.47
CA SER A 153 -7.16 7.55 -11.69
C SER A 153 -8.46 6.76 -11.83
N SER A 154 -8.53 5.53 -11.31
CA SER A 154 -9.75 4.73 -11.25
C SER A 154 -10.82 5.37 -10.36
N TYR A 155 -10.41 6.17 -9.37
CA TYR A 155 -11.30 6.87 -8.42
C TYR A 155 -11.47 8.36 -8.72
N LYS A 156 -11.08 8.83 -9.92
CA LYS A 156 -11.09 10.26 -10.26
C LYS A 156 -12.43 10.96 -10.01
N LYS A 157 -13.56 10.26 -10.20
CA LYS A 157 -14.90 10.83 -10.00
C LYS A 157 -15.19 11.03 -8.52
N GLN A 158 -14.91 10.01 -7.72
CA GLN A 158 -15.14 9.97 -6.28
C GLN A 158 -14.20 10.96 -5.56
N LEU A 159 -12.93 11.01 -5.98
CA LEU A 159 -11.90 11.89 -5.41
C LEU A 159 -11.90 13.30 -5.99
N ARG A 160 -12.75 13.59 -6.99
CA ARG A 160 -12.82 14.89 -7.69
C ARG A 160 -11.47 15.37 -8.25
N LEU A 161 -10.75 14.43 -8.86
CA LEU A 161 -9.44 14.65 -9.49
C LEU A 161 -9.55 15.18 -10.93
#